data_AF-A0A7X3HMK8-F1
#
_entry.id   AF-A0A7X3HMK8-F1
#
_cell.length_a   1.000
_cell.length_b   1.000
_cell.length_c   1.000
_cell.angle_alpha   90.00
_cell.angle_beta   90.00
_cell.angle_gamma   90.00
#
_symmetry.space_group_name_H-M   'P 1'
#
loop_
_entity.id
_entity.type
_entity.pdbx_description
1 polymer ?
#
loop_
_entity_poly.entity_id
_entity_poly.type
_entity_poly.pdbx_seq_one_letter_code
_entity_poly.pdbx_strand_id
1 'polypeptide(L)'
;MKTKDSPSYLPDLLFIKLPALIAKDLLPEDADGNVSLDLSHWRLNGYLFHEWLHYVHNTSTLNGLYAFASMISMWANFRHKLDHRGQSVVGNVLTDYAAASVKRTHLYRRDAARRERNMGSVLRNPDARVTVVSVAEQTEVLPAALPGHEPEPVTVIVGAAQTLPDQLAVSFEVGTVEIIEGVAFLLEEKLLMTQGLLAQNVRTAPYKLLQLVARHMVDDIPDELVVAAGITALQTADPALALMRMLREMPSMPPAARMAWLEASAKASLCDYEPLIADVIQKTAVLFPVEEPMGIAVKELLDLISSKMVLRRHVPFFELTALKELKAAACEDHRADLLEMMLAEYSCPRILAERERAEDTIGKDRIYGFGWPSMSEASLFGAQMLHGALHYLSLHLNDEGFVATDQMTAGGERKRCPFYDACEYDLRRTQPTLCAHRPWDSLAVPTDPREACWYRAGVRATRPPQHDLDELR
;
A
#
# COMPACT_ATOMS: atom_id res chain seq x y z
N MET A 1 1.00 -15.20 -7.85
CA MET A 1 -0.01 -14.17 -8.11
C MET A 1 0.53 -12.87 -8.68
N LYS A 2 1.85 -12.60 -8.78
CA LYS A 2 2.33 -11.37 -9.46
C LYS A 2 3.00 -11.73 -10.78
N THR A 3 2.18 -12.04 -11.78
CA THR A 3 2.59 -11.95 -13.19
C THR A 3 2.24 -10.54 -13.69
N LYS A 4 2.71 -10.13 -14.89
CA LYS A 4 2.26 -8.86 -15.49
C LYS A 4 0.73 -8.79 -15.68
N ASP A 5 0.06 -9.94 -15.64
CA ASP A 5 -1.37 -10.10 -15.91
C ASP A 5 -2.22 -10.28 -14.65
N SER A 6 -1.68 -9.95 -13.47
CA SER A 6 -2.41 -10.04 -12.20
C SER A 6 -2.64 -8.66 -11.57
N PRO A 7 -3.74 -8.46 -10.82
CA PRO A 7 -3.98 -7.21 -10.12
C PRO A 7 -2.83 -6.90 -9.18
N SER A 8 -2.58 -5.61 -8.98
CA SER A 8 -1.56 -5.18 -8.04
C SER A 8 -1.91 -3.87 -7.40
N TYR A 9 -1.85 -3.84 -6.08
CA TYR A 9 -1.91 -2.63 -5.30
C TYR A 9 -0.54 -1.96 -5.34
N LEU A 10 -0.56 -0.66 -5.57
CA LEU A 10 0.61 0.23 -5.58
C LEU A 10 0.51 1.09 -4.32
N PRO A 11 1.14 0.69 -3.19
CA PRO A 11 0.98 1.38 -1.90
C PRO A 11 1.38 2.86 -1.93
N ASP A 12 2.35 3.22 -2.77
CA ASP A 12 2.79 4.61 -2.94
C ASP A 12 1.77 5.50 -3.64
N LEU A 13 0.88 4.86 -4.39
CA LEU A 13 -0.14 5.52 -5.17
C LEU A 13 -1.53 5.21 -4.62
N LEU A 14 -1.66 4.41 -3.56
CA LEU A 14 -2.95 3.94 -3.05
C LEU A 14 -3.90 3.52 -4.19
N PHE A 15 -3.33 2.86 -5.21
CA PHE A 15 -4.00 2.47 -6.45
C PHE A 15 -4.06 0.97 -6.55
N ILE A 16 -5.19 0.47 -7.00
CA ILE A 16 -5.30 -0.91 -7.48
C ILE A 16 -5.16 -0.85 -9.00
N LYS A 17 -4.14 -1.51 -9.52
CA LYS A 17 -3.95 -1.67 -10.96
C LYS A 17 -4.61 -2.97 -11.40
N LEU A 18 -5.59 -2.87 -12.30
CA LEU A 18 -6.25 -4.00 -12.93
C LEU A 18 -5.71 -4.20 -14.36
N PRO A 19 -5.09 -5.35 -14.66
CA PRO A 19 -4.70 -5.71 -16.02
C PRO A 19 -5.90 -5.80 -16.95
N ALA A 20 -5.67 -5.59 -18.25
CA ALA A 20 -6.73 -5.54 -19.26
C ALA A 20 -7.66 -6.75 -19.28
N LEU A 21 -7.11 -7.96 -19.09
CA LEU A 21 -7.88 -9.20 -19.07
C LEU A 21 -8.86 -9.29 -17.90
N ILE A 22 -8.59 -8.58 -16.79
CA ILE A 22 -9.45 -8.57 -15.60
C ILE A 22 -10.35 -7.34 -15.62
N ALA A 23 -9.81 -6.18 -16.03
CA ALA A 23 -10.55 -4.94 -16.12
C ALA A 23 -11.76 -5.04 -17.05
N LYS A 24 -11.63 -5.73 -18.19
CA LYS A 24 -12.75 -5.88 -19.15
C LYS A 24 -13.98 -6.58 -18.56
N ASP A 25 -13.77 -7.47 -17.60
CA ASP A 25 -14.82 -8.31 -17.03
C ASP A 25 -15.33 -7.72 -15.70
N LEU A 26 -14.47 -7.06 -14.92
CA LEU A 26 -14.86 -6.40 -13.66
C LEU A 26 -15.44 -4.99 -13.85
N LEU A 27 -15.11 -4.33 -14.95
CA LEU A 27 -15.49 -2.94 -15.23
C LEU A 27 -16.09 -2.84 -16.62
N PRO A 28 -17.23 -3.51 -16.89
CA PRO A 28 -17.91 -3.39 -18.18
C PRO A 28 -18.36 -1.96 -18.43
N GLU A 29 -18.28 -1.54 -19.69
CA GLU A 29 -18.74 -0.25 -20.17
C GLU A 29 -20.09 -0.46 -20.88
N ASP A 30 -21.12 0.27 -20.47
CA ASP A 30 -22.43 0.22 -21.09
C ASP A 30 -22.47 0.98 -22.45
N ALA A 31 -23.61 0.94 -23.14
CA ALA A 31 -23.76 1.58 -24.44
C ALA A 31 -23.60 3.12 -24.40
N ASP A 32 -23.77 3.72 -23.23
CA ASP A 32 -23.66 5.16 -22.98
C ASP A 32 -22.26 5.55 -22.47
N GLY A 33 -21.36 4.58 -22.30
CA GLY A 33 -20.00 4.78 -21.81
C GLY A 33 -19.85 4.80 -20.29
N ASN A 34 -20.91 4.47 -19.54
CA ASN A 34 -20.82 4.38 -18.08
C ASN A 34 -20.18 3.05 -17.67
N VAL A 35 -19.38 3.11 -16.61
CA VAL A 35 -18.67 1.95 -16.08
C VAL A 35 -19.17 1.65 -14.69
N SER A 36 -19.55 0.41 -14.47
CA SER A 36 -19.96 -0.12 -13.17
C SER A 36 -19.03 -1.26 -12.76
N LEU A 37 -18.97 -1.54 -11.46
CA LEU A 37 -18.22 -2.67 -10.94
C LEU A 37 -19.10 -3.93 -11.05
N ASP A 38 -18.74 -4.86 -11.93
CA ASP A 38 -19.43 -6.15 -12.05
C ASP A 38 -18.86 -7.16 -11.05
N LEU A 39 -19.65 -7.44 -10.02
CA LEU A 39 -19.31 -8.36 -8.95
C LEU A 39 -19.96 -9.74 -9.12
N SER A 40 -20.45 -10.10 -10.31
CA SER A 40 -20.93 -11.45 -10.60
C SER A 40 -19.78 -12.46 -10.76
N HIS A 41 -18.57 -11.99 -11.09
CA HIS A 41 -17.41 -12.84 -11.33
C HIS A 41 -16.56 -13.10 -10.08
N TRP A 42 -17.03 -13.99 -9.21
CA TRP A 42 -16.42 -14.25 -7.89
C TRP A 42 -14.92 -14.56 -7.86
N ARG A 43 -14.36 -15.22 -8.88
CA ARG A 43 -12.90 -15.42 -8.95
C ARG A 43 -12.15 -14.11 -9.20
N LEU A 44 -12.68 -13.24 -10.05
CA LEU A 44 -12.11 -11.93 -10.30
C LEU A 44 -12.30 -11.01 -9.09
N ASN A 45 -13.46 -11.10 -8.43
CA ASN A 45 -13.71 -10.43 -7.16
C ASN A 45 -12.69 -10.83 -6.10
N GLY A 46 -12.28 -12.11 -6.04
CA GLY A 46 -11.21 -12.57 -5.16
C GLY A 46 -9.92 -11.76 -5.32
N TYR A 47 -9.46 -11.56 -6.57
CA TYR A 47 -8.27 -10.76 -6.81
C TYR A 47 -8.45 -9.28 -6.48
N LEU A 48 -9.59 -8.69 -6.86
CA LEU A 48 -9.88 -7.30 -6.51
C LEU A 48 -9.92 -7.13 -5.00
N PHE A 49 -10.56 -8.06 -4.29
CA PHE A 49 -10.68 -8.08 -2.86
C PHE A 49 -9.32 -8.21 -2.17
N HIS A 50 -8.41 -9.04 -2.68
CA HIS A 50 -7.03 -9.13 -2.16
C HIS A 50 -6.30 -7.77 -2.23
N GLU A 51 -6.36 -7.11 -3.39
CA GLU A 51 -5.71 -5.80 -3.55
C GLU A 51 -6.43 -4.68 -2.78
N TRP A 52 -7.75 -4.80 -2.62
CA TRP A 52 -8.55 -3.93 -1.76
C TRP A 52 -8.19 -4.09 -0.29
N LEU A 53 -7.94 -5.30 0.19
CA LEU A 53 -7.48 -5.55 1.56
C LEU A 53 -6.14 -4.86 1.84
N HIS A 54 -5.23 -4.84 0.87
CA HIS A 54 -3.99 -4.06 1.02
C HIS A 54 -4.25 -2.57 1.19
N TYR A 55 -5.19 -2.00 0.41
CA TYR A 55 -5.64 -0.62 0.60
C TYR A 55 -6.21 -0.42 2.01
N VAL A 56 -7.15 -1.27 2.41
CA VAL A 56 -7.83 -1.19 3.72
C VAL A 56 -6.80 -1.22 4.84
N HIS A 57 -5.89 -2.20 4.84
CA HIS A 57 -4.84 -2.31 5.85
C HIS A 57 -3.94 -1.07 5.86
N ASN A 58 -3.61 -0.49 4.71
CA ASN A 58 -2.84 0.75 4.65
C ASN A 58 -3.58 1.98 5.20
N THR A 59 -4.90 2.02 5.08
CA THR A 59 -5.69 3.18 5.54
C THR A 59 -6.34 2.99 6.90
N SER A 60 -6.08 1.88 7.59
CA SER A 60 -6.78 1.58 8.85
C SER A 60 -5.93 0.83 9.88
N THR A 61 -4.62 0.71 9.65
CA THR A 61 -3.67 0.15 10.61
C THR A 61 -2.59 1.16 10.98
N LEU A 62 -2.01 1.02 12.17
CA LEU A 62 -0.90 1.86 12.62
C LEU A 62 0.31 1.75 11.66
N ASN A 63 0.63 0.54 11.20
CA ASN A 63 1.66 0.31 10.20
C ASN A 63 1.37 1.06 8.89
N GLY A 64 0.11 1.06 8.44
CA GLY A 64 -0.34 1.81 7.26
C GLY A 64 -0.17 3.32 7.38
N LEU A 65 -0.59 3.90 8.52
CA LEU A 65 -0.41 5.32 8.81
C LEU A 65 1.07 5.73 8.78
N TYR A 66 1.96 4.96 9.41
CA TYR A 66 3.40 5.24 9.37
C TYR A 66 3.97 5.12 7.96
N ALA A 67 3.53 4.13 7.18
CA ALA A 67 3.95 3.99 5.78
C ALA A 67 3.54 5.20 4.93
N PHE A 68 2.34 5.75 5.16
CA PHE A 68 1.88 6.98 4.50
C PHE A 68 2.65 8.22 4.98
N ALA A 69 2.67 8.48 6.29
CA ALA A 69 3.31 9.65 6.89
C ALA A 69 4.82 9.72 6.57
N SER A 70 5.52 8.59 6.58
CA SER A 70 6.93 8.52 6.20
C SER A 70 7.17 8.92 4.73
N MET A 71 6.23 8.60 3.85
CA MET A 71 6.30 8.98 2.43
C MET A 71 6.13 10.48 2.24
N ILE A 72 5.16 11.06 2.94
CA ILE A 72 4.91 12.50 2.94
C ILE A 72 6.08 13.25 3.57
N SER A 73 6.68 12.71 4.62
CA SER A 73 7.88 13.29 5.24
C SER A 73 9.07 13.29 4.28
N MET A 74 9.31 12.19 3.54
CA MET A 74 10.33 12.20 2.48
C MET A 74 9.99 13.23 1.39
N TRP A 75 8.72 13.32 0.97
CA TRP A 75 8.27 14.34 0.01
C TRP A 75 8.57 15.76 0.49
N ALA A 76 8.23 16.08 1.74
CA ALA A 76 8.51 17.39 2.32
C ALA A 76 10.00 17.74 2.29
N ASN A 77 10.87 16.79 2.64
CA ASN A 77 12.33 16.99 2.54
C ASN A 77 12.79 17.19 1.09
N PHE A 78 12.23 16.42 0.14
CA PHE A 78 12.59 16.51 -1.27
C PHE A 78 12.31 17.90 -1.87
N ARG A 79 11.31 18.62 -1.38
CA ARG A 79 11.00 20.00 -1.82
C ARG A 79 12.20 20.92 -1.73
N HIS A 80 13.02 20.76 -0.69
CA HIS A 80 14.21 21.58 -0.47
C HIS A 80 15.36 21.27 -1.44
N LYS A 81 15.30 20.14 -2.18
CA LYS A 81 16.26 19.81 -3.23
C LYS A 81 15.95 20.50 -4.56
N LEU A 82 14.73 21.00 -4.75
CA LEU A 82 14.27 21.55 -6.03
C LEU A 82 14.65 23.01 -6.21
N ASP A 83 15.08 23.37 -7.42
CA ASP A 83 15.30 24.75 -7.84
C ASP A 83 14.00 25.45 -8.31
N HIS A 84 14.11 26.69 -8.77
CA HIS A 84 12.98 27.47 -9.31
C HIS A 84 12.30 26.82 -10.53
N ARG A 85 13.01 25.94 -11.26
CA ARG A 85 12.53 25.20 -12.43
C ARG A 85 11.92 23.86 -12.05
N GLY A 86 12.00 23.44 -10.79
CA GLY A 86 11.53 22.15 -10.30
C GLY A 86 12.52 21.00 -10.53
N GLN A 87 13.79 21.31 -10.81
CA GLN A 87 14.86 20.32 -10.94
C GLN A 87 15.56 20.10 -9.60
N SER A 88 15.83 18.84 -9.25
CA SER A 88 16.69 18.52 -8.11
C SER A 88 18.13 18.85 -8.48
N VAL A 89 18.79 19.72 -7.72
CA VAL A 89 20.16 20.18 -8.01
C VAL A 89 21.12 19.86 -6.88
N VAL A 90 22.41 19.71 -7.21
CA VAL A 90 23.47 19.44 -6.23
C VAL A 90 23.63 20.57 -5.23
N GLY A 91 23.45 21.83 -5.67
CA GLY A 91 23.65 23.02 -4.84
C GLY A 91 22.65 23.20 -3.70
N ASN A 92 21.48 22.56 -3.77
CA ASN A 92 20.49 22.62 -2.70
C ASN A 92 20.73 21.46 -1.74
N VAL A 93 21.22 21.73 -0.54
CA VAL A 93 21.66 20.69 0.41
C VAL A 93 20.67 20.60 1.58
N LEU A 94 20.33 19.37 1.97
CA LEU A 94 19.53 19.13 3.18
C LEU A 94 20.39 19.31 4.42
N THR A 95 19.78 19.66 5.55
CA THR A 95 20.48 19.57 6.84
C THR A 95 20.91 18.13 7.12
N ASP A 96 21.95 17.93 7.93
CA ASP A 96 22.43 16.59 8.28
C ASP A 96 21.31 15.71 8.87
N TYR A 97 20.45 16.32 9.69
CA TYR A 97 19.28 15.63 10.26
C TYR A 97 18.27 15.23 9.17
N ALA A 98 17.94 16.13 8.24
CA ALA A 98 17.01 15.83 7.15
C ALA A 98 17.57 14.77 6.20
N ALA A 99 18.85 14.84 5.85
CA ALA A 99 19.53 13.84 5.03
C ALA A 99 19.51 12.46 5.70
N ALA A 100 19.88 12.40 6.99
CA ALA A 100 19.83 11.16 7.76
C ALA A 100 18.40 10.62 7.89
N SER A 101 17.39 11.48 8.07
CA SER A 101 15.98 11.10 8.11
C SER A 101 15.49 10.49 6.80
N VAL A 102 15.85 11.08 5.67
CA VAL A 102 15.54 10.54 4.33
C VAL A 102 16.20 9.18 4.15
N LYS A 103 17.50 9.05 4.44
CA LYS A 103 18.24 7.79 4.34
C LYS A 103 17.63 6.70 5.22
N ARG A 104 17.42 6.99 6.51
CA ARG A 104 16.78 6.07 7.48
C ARG A 104 15.40 5.65 7.03
N THR A 105 14.57 6.58 6.56
CA THR A 105 13.21 6.29 6.08
C THR A 105 13.20 5.44 4.80
N HIS A 106 14.09 5.75 3.86
CA HIS A 106 14.25 4.97 2.62
C HIS A 106 14.65 3.52 2.93
N LEU A 107 15.67 3.33 3.76
CA LEU A 107 16.18 2.01 4.15
C LEU A 107 15.16 1.22 4.96
N TYR A 108 14.46 1.85 5.93
CA TYR A 108 13.35 1.22 6.64
C TYR A 108 12.28 0.70 5.67
N ARG A 109 11.86 1.54 4.70
CA ARG A 109 10.85 1.14 3.73
C ARG A 109 11.32 0.01 2.84
N ARG A 110 12.56 0.07 2.35
CA ARG A 110 13.15 -0.93 1.47
C ARG A 110 13.37 -2.26 2.17
N ASP A 111 13.91 -2.24 3.39
CA ASP A 111 14.47 -3.41 4.06
C ASP A 111 13.51 -4.03 5.09
N ALA A 112 12.67 -3.22 5.75
CA ALA A 112 11.75 -3.68 6.79
C ALA A 112 10.29 -3.71 6.31
N ALA A 113 9.77 -2.59 5.82
CA ALA A 113 8.33 -2.47 5.57
C ALA A 113 7.87 -3.11 4.24
N ARG A 114 8.75 -3.23 3.23
CA ARG A 114 8.38 -3.66 1.86
C ARG A 114 9.27 -4.71 1.22
N ARG A 115 10.24 -5.26 1.96
CA ARG A 115 11.08 -6.33 1.45
C ARG A 115 10.29 -7.63 1.39
N GLU A 116 10.08 -8.20 0.22
CA GLU A 116 9.74 -9.63 0.11
C GLU A 116 11.00 -10.40 0.51
N ARG A 117 11.00 -10.97 1.72
CA ARG A 117 12.24 -11.47 2.33
C ARG A 117 12.70 -12.82 1.77
N ASN A 118 11.82 -13.48 1.01
CA ASN A 118 12.00 -14.82 0.49
C ASN A 118 12.21 -14.86 -1.05
N MET A 119 12.64 -13.75 -1.67
CA MET A 119 12.70 -13.57 -3.13
C MET A 119 13.50 -14.64 -3.91
N GLY A 120 14.55 -15.20 -3.31
CA GLY A 120 15.38 -16.25 -3.90
C GLY A 120 15.07 -17.67 -3.40
N SER A 121 14.03 -17.84 -2.58
CA SER A 121 13.72 -19.11 -1.93
C SER A 121 12.88 -20.02 -2.81
N VAL A 122 13.06 -21.34 -2.66
CA VAL A 122 12.22 -22.38 -3.28
C VAL A 122 10.75 -22.27 -2.87
N LEU A 123 10.46 -21.58 -1.76
CA LEU A 123 9.11 -21.28 -1.27
C LEU A 123 8.29 -20.41 -2.22
N ARG A 124 8.90 -19.82 -3.26
CA ARG A 124 8.19 -19.10 -4.31
C ARG A 124 7.59 -20.03 -5.37
N ASN A 125 7.92 -21.32 -5.35
CA ASN A 125 7.26 -22.31 -6.20
C ASN A 125 5.83 -22.58 -5.67
N PRO A 126 4.77 -22.39 -6.49
CA PRO A 126 3.39 -22.74 -6.12
C PRO A 126 3.20 -24.19 -5.67
N ASP A 127 4.02 -25.10 -6.17
CA ASP A 127 3.92 -26.53 -5.84
C ASP A 127 4.74 -26.92 -4.61
N ALA A 128 5.54 -26.00 -4.06
CA ALA A 128 6.33 -26.25 -2.87
C ALA A 128 5.43 -26.44 -1.65
N ARG A 129 5.32 -27.68 -1.20
CA ARG A 129 4.72 -28.03 0.09
C ARG A 129 5.81 -28.04 1.15
N VAL A 130 5.52 -27.48 2.32
CA VAL A 130 6.50 -27.40 3.40
C VAL A 130 5.90 -27.69 4.76
N THR A 131 6.73 -28.23 5.64
CA THR A 131 6.45 -28.37 7.07
C THR A 131 7.44 -27.49 7.84
N VAL A 132 6.92 -26.64 8.72
CA VAL A 132 7.75 -25.78 9.58
C VAL A 132 8.35 -26.62 10.70
N VAL A 133 9.67 -26.48 10.88
CA VAL A 133 10.47 -27.20 11.87
C VAL A 133 10.75 -26.33 13.10
N SER A 134 11.03 -25.05 12.88
CA SER A 134 11.28 -24.11 13.97
C SER A 134 10.96 -22.68 13.56
N VAL A 135 10.65 -21.85 14.56
CA VAL A 135 10.46 -20.41 14.43
C VAL A 135 11.11 -19.69 15.61
N ALA A 136 11.71 -18.54 15.36
CA ALA A 136 12.33 -17.68 16.35
C ALA A 136 12.18 -16.21 15.94
N GLU A 137 12.32 -15.31 16.90
CA GLU A 137 12.46 -13.88 16.63
C GLU A 137 13.93 -13.56 16.35
N GLN A 138 14.18 -12.73 15.35
CA GLN A 138 15.47 -12.10 15.12
C GLN A 138 15.24 -10.59 15.05
N THR A 139 15.84 -9.86 15.99
CA THR A 139 15.84 -8.40 15.97
C THR A 139 17.08 -7.92 15.24
N GLU A 140 16.85 -7.23 14.13
CA GLU A 140 17.85 -6.52 13.34
C GLU A 140 17.87 -5.06 13.77
N VAL A 141 18.99 -4.38 13.56
CA VAL A 141 19.08 -2.93 13.74
C VAL A 141 18.96 -2.27 12.38
N LEU A 142 18.17 -1.20 12.28
CA LEU A 142 18.09 -0.45 11.02
C LEU A 142 19.48 0.06 10.60
N PRO A 143 19.85 -0.03 9.31
CA PRO A 143 21.20 0.33 8.88
C PRO A 143 21.54 1.83 9.03
N ALA A 144 20.53 2.68 9.26
CA ALA A 144 20.71 4.11 9.50
C ALA A 144 19.84 4.57 10.67
N ALA A 145 20.42 5.41 11.53
CA ALA A 145 19.76 6.05 12.66
C ALA A 145 19.68 7.57 12.45
N LEU A 146 18.77 8.23 13.17
CA LEU A 146 18.73 9.68 13.22
C LEU A 146 19.85 10.22 14.13
N PRO A 147 20.45 11.39 13.81
CA PRO A 147 21.46 12.00 14.68
C PRO A 147 20.91 12.23 16.10
N GLY A 148 21.60 11.70 17.10
CA GLY A 148 21.18 11.82 18.51
C GLY A 148 20.08 10.85 18.94
N HIS A 149 19.69 9.89 18.09
CA HIS A 149 18.73 8.84 18.43
C HIS A 149 19.41 7.47 18.44
N GLU A 150 18.95 6.60 19.34
CA GLU A 150 19.36 5.20 19.35
C GLU A 150 18.96 4.49 18.06
N PRO A 151 19.77 3.54 17.57
CA PRO A 151 19.39 2.71 16.43
C PRO A 151 18.09 1.95 16.71
N GLU A 152 17.16 2.02 15.78
CA GLU A 152 15.84 1.44 15.97
C GLU A 152 15.85 -0.06 15.62
N PRO A 153 15.28 -0.91 16.50
CA PRO A 153 15.15 -2.33 16.23
C PRO A 153 14.04 -2.60 15.21
N VAL A 154 14.26 -3.61 14.37
CA VAL A 154 13.24 -4.21 13.50
C VAL A 154 13.26 -5.71 13.74
N THR A 155 12.15 -6.26 14.19
CA THR A 155 12.04 -7.72 14.36
C THR A 155 11.54 -8.38 13.07
N VAL A 156 12.10 -9.54 12.78
CA VAL A 156 11.57 -10.50 11.82
C VAL A 156 11.42 -11.85 12.49
N ILE A 157 10.47 -12.64 12.03
CA ILE A 157 10.36 -14.05 12.43
C ILE A 157 11.24 -14.85 11.47
N VAL A 158 12.24 -15.54 11.99
CA VAL A 158 13.07 -16.46 11.21
C VAL A 158 12.61 -17.89 11.48
N GLY A 159 12.58 -18.71 10.45
CA GLY A 159 12.17 -20.10 10.59
C GLY A 159 12.93 -21.04 9.69
N ALA A 160 12.94 -22.31 10.09
CA ALA A 160 13.39 -23.43 9.28
C ALA A 160 12.19 -24.30 8.90
N ALA A 161 12.18 -24.78 7.67
CA ALA A 161 11.17 -25.68 7.14
C ALA A 161 11.82 -26.81 6.34
N GLN A 162 11.07 -27.88 6.12
CA GLN A 162 11.41 -28.97 5.21
C GLN A 162 10.42 -28.99 4.07
N THR A 163 10.91 -29.07 2.84
CA THR A 163 10.06 -29.27 1.65
C THR A 163 9.53 -30.70 1.59
N LEU A 164 8.39 -30.89 0.94
CA LEU A 164 7.80 -32.20 0.69
C LEU A 164 7.68 -32.46 -0.82
N PRO A 165 7.95 -33.70 -1.28
CA PRO A 165 8.38 -34.87 -0.51
C PRO A 165 9.89 -34.91 -0.19
N ASP A 166 10.69 -34.02 -0.79
CA ASP A 166 12.16 -34.14 -0.85
C ASP A 166 12.91 -33.88 0.47
N GLN A 167 12.22 -33.40 1.51
CA GLN A 167 12.77 -33.06 2.83
C GLN A 167 13.95 -32.08 2.79
N LEU A 168 14.08 -31.28 1.72
CA LEU A 168 15.12 -30.26 1.63
C LEU A 168 14.92 -29.21 2.72
N ALA A 169 15.96 -28.94 3.49
CA ALA A 169 15.98 -27.88 4.49
C ALA A 169 15.95 -26.51 3.81
N VAL A 170 15.04 -25.65 4.25
CA VAL A 170 14.83 -24.30 3.72
C VAL A 170 14.65 -23.34 4.88
N SER A 171 15.29 -22.17 4.82
CA SER A 171 15.04 -21.07 5.74
C SER A 171 14.01 -20.10 5.15
N PHE A 172 13.27 -19.44 6.03
CA PHE A 172 12.33 -18.39 5.65
C PHE A 172 12.31 -17.27 6.68
N GLU A 173 11.84 -16.11 6.24
CA GLU A 173 11.61 -14.94 7.08
C GLU A 173 10.15 -14.48 6.93
N VAL A 174 9.53 -14.04 8.02
CA VAL A 174 8.21 -13.38 8.03
C VAL A 174 8.39 -12.00 8.66
N GLY A 175 8.28 -10.97 7.82
CA GLY A 175 8.18 -9.58 8.25
C GLY A 175 6.79 -9.02 7.96
N THR A 176 6.68 -7.69 7.96
CA THR A 176 5.41 -6.98 7.71
C THR A 176 4.77 -7.37 6.37
N VAL A 177 5.55 -7.57 5.31
CA VAL A 177 5.03 -7.96 3.97
C VAL A 177 4.36 -9.32 4.01
N GLU A 178 5.02 -10.32 4.60
CA GLU A 178 4.47 -11.67 4.72
C GLU A 178 3.21 -11.70 5.61
N ILE A 179 3.14 -10.85 6.65
CA ILE A 179 1.92 -10.69 7.47
C ILE A 179 0.79 -10.11 6.63
N ILE A 180 1.02 -9.00 5.93
CA ILE A 180 0.00 -8.32 5.13
C ILE A 180 -0.52 -9.23 4.01
N GLU A 181 0.38 -9.86 3.24
CA GLU A 181 0.01 -10.77 2.15
C GLU A 181 -0.66 -12.05 2.66
N GLY A 182 -0.26 -12.54 3.83
CA GLY A 182 -0.88 -13.70 4.46
C GLY A 182 -2.29 -13.43 4.96
N VAL A 183 -2.53 -12.29 5.61
CA VAL A 183 -3.87 -11.85 6.02
C VAL A 183 -4.77 -11.66 4.80
N ALA A 184 -4.27 -10.95 3.78
CA ALA A 184 -5.03 -10.70 2.55
C ALA A 184 -5.43 -12.02 1.85
N PHE A 185 -4.49 -12.96 1.74
CA PHE A 185 -4.74 -14.27 1.14
C PHE A 185 -5.79 -15.09 1.90
N LEU A 186 -5.70 -15.16 3.23
CA LEU A 186 -6.68 -15.92 4.03
C LEU A 186 -8.10 -15.34 3.93
N LEU A 187 -8.21 -14.02 3.85
CA LEU A 187 -9.48 -13.34 3.65
C LEU A 187 -10.01 -13.55 2.22
N GLU A 188 -9.15 -13.55 1.19
CA GLU A 188 -9.51 -13.94 -0.19
C GLU A 188 -10.04 -15.37 -0.25
N GLU A 189 -9.33 -16.34 0.35
CA GLU A 189 -9.79 -17.74 0.42
C GLU A 189 -11.18 -17.81 1.04
N LYS A 190 -11.39 -17.08 2.14
CA LYS A 190 -12.66 -17.07 2.85
C LYS A 190 -13.78 -16.42 2.06
N LEU A 191 -13.50 -15.38 1.27
CA LEU A 191 -14.45 -14.80 0.31
C LEU A 191 -14.87 -15.84 -0.73
N LEU A 192 -13.91 -16.50 -1.38
CA LEU A 192 -14.21 -17.50 -2.42
C LEU A 192 -14.99 -18.69 -1.87
N MET A 193 -14.70 -19.12 -0.63
CA MET A 193 -15.44 -20.18 0.04
C MET A 193 -16.91 -19.81 0.30
N THR A 194 -17.30 -18.53 0.33
CA THR A 194 -18.72 -18.15 0.43
C THR A 194 -19.54 -18.60 -0.78
N GLN A 195 -18.89 -18.89 -1.91
CA GLN A 195 -19.49 -19.43 -3.13
C GLN A 195 -19.10 -20.89 -3.41
N GLY A 196 -18.50 -21.58 -2.44
CA GLY A 196 -17.97 -22.93 -2.65
C GLY A 196 -16.81 -23.00 -3.65
N LEU A 197 -16.13 -21.87 -3.91
CA LEU A 197 -14.94 -21.81 -4.74
C LEU A 197 -13.68 -22.00 -3.88
N LEU A 198 -12.65 -22.57 -4.49
CA LEU A 198 -11.30 -22.63 -3.92
C LEU A 198 -10.46 -21.51 -4.52
N ALA A 199 -9.59 -20.93 -3.71
CA ALA A 199 -8.55 -20.04 -4.21
C ALA A 199 -7.60 -20.80 -5.14
N GLN A 200 -6.94 -20.05 -6.03
CA GLN A 200 -5.92 -20.63 -6.89
C GLN A 200 -4.73 -21.12 -6.08
N ASN A 201 -4.00 -22.09 -6.64
CA ASN A 201 -2.76 -22.53 -6.00
C ASN A 201 -1.73 -21.38 -6.01
N VAL A 202 -1.46 -20.81 -4.83
CA VAL A 202 -0.46 -19.76 -4.66
C VAL A 202 0.85 -20.31 -4.10
N ARG A 203 1.94 -19.61 -4.44
CA ARG A 203 3.27 -19.77 -3.83
C ARG A 203 3.21 -19.69 -2.32
N THR A 204 4.05 -20.48 -1.64
CA THR A 204 4.13 -20.49 -0.18
C THR A 204 4.59 -19.15 0.38
N ALA A 205 5.68 -18.57 -0.14
CA ALA A 205 6.10 -17.23 0.21
C ALA A 205 5.59 -16.19 -0.80
N PRO A 206 4.96 -15.08 -0.38
CA PRO A 206 4.69 -14.67 1.00
C PRO A 206 3.36 -15.23 1.59
N TYR A 207 2.44 -15.71 0.76
CA TYR A 207 1.02 -15.87 1.10
C TYR A 207 0.68 -16.89 2.19
N LYS A 208 1.38 -18.02 2.25
CA LYS A 208 1.08 -19.12 3.19
C LYS A 208 1.95 -19.09 4.46
N LEU A 209 2.99 -18.26 4.50
CA LEU A 209 3.96 -18.26 5.60
C LEU A 209 3.34 -17.90 6.95
N LEU A 210 2.46 -16.89 6.98
CA LEU A 210 1.75 -16.50 8.21
C LEU A 210 0.98 -17.68 8.82
N GLN A 211 0.20 -18.38 7.98
CA GLN A 211 -0.60 -19.53 8.39
C GLN A 211 0.27 -20.70 8.85
N LEU A 212 1.38 -20.96 8.15
CA LEU A 212 2.33 -22.02 8.49
C LEU A 212 3.03 -21.75 9.83
N VAL A 213 3.45 -20.52 10.09
CA VAL A 213 4.04 -20.12 11.38
C VAL A 213 3.00 -20.27 12.50
N ALA A 214 1.78 -19.77 12.29
CA ALA A 214 0.73 -19.84 13.29
C ALA A 214 0.37 -21.29 13.67
N ARG A 215 0.22 -22.18 12.69
CA ARG A 215 -0.08 -23.61 12.91
C ARG A 215 1.07 -24.39 13.53
N HIS A 216 2.31 -23.93 13.37
CA HIS A 216 3.45 -24.53 14.07
C HIS A 216 3.48 -24.13 15.56
N MET A 217 3.00 -22.93 15.89
CA MET A 217 3.05 -22.40 17.26
C MET A 217 1.80 -22.69 18.08
N VAL A 218 0.65 -22.85 17.43
CA VAL A 218 -0.64 -23.04 18.07
C VAL A 218 -1.37 -24.20 17.41
N ASP A 219 -1.54 -25.28 18.16
CA ASP A 219 -2.25 -26.48 17.68
C ASP A 219 -3.68 -26.13 17.27
N ASP A 220 -4.08 -26.67 16.11
CA ASP A 220 -5.41 -26.55 15.50
C ASP A 220 -5.96 -25.11 15.43
N ILE A 221 -5.08 -24.11 15.23
CA ILE A 221 -5.50 -22.72 15.10
C ILE A 221 -6.39 -22.51 13.85
N PRO A 222 -7.63 -22.01 13.99
CA PRO A 222 -8.47 -21.65 12.86
C PRO A 222 -7.94 -20.42 12.12
N ASP A 223 -8.19 -20.35 10.81
CA ASP A 223 -7.71 -19.26 9.96
C ASP A 223 -8.24 -17.89 10.41
N GLU A 224 -9.44 -17.81 11.00
CA GLU A 224 -9.96 -16.56 11.58
C GLU A 224 -9.09 -16.02 12.72
N LEU A 225 -8.50 -16.89 13.55
CA LEU A 225 -7.58 -16.46 14.60
C LEU A 225 -6.23 -16.04 14.03
N VAL A 226 -5.78 -16.66 12.93
CA VAL A 226 -4.56 -16.25 12.22
C VAL A 226 -4.74 -14.85 11.62
N VAL A 227 -5.88 -14.60 10.96
CA VAL A 227 -6.25 -13.27 10.43
C VAL A 227 -6.33 -12.24 11.56
N ALA A 228 -7.04 -12.55 12.64
CA ALA A 228 -7.17 -11.64 13.78
C ALA A 228 -5.82 -11.31 14.41
N ALA A 229 -4.93 -12.30 14.61
CA ALA A 229 -3.58 -12.06 15.11
C ALA A 229 -2.74 -11.21 14.15
N GLY A 230 -2.83 -11.46 12.84
CA GLY A 230 -2.15 -10.63 11.83
C GLY A 230 -2.63 -9.18 11.84
N ILE A 231 -3.94 -8.94 11.87
CA ILE A 231 -4.51 -7.58 11.94
C ILE A 231 -4.14 -6.88 13.25
N THR A 232 -4.20 -7.59 14.39
CA THR A 232 -3.78 -7.03 15.69
C THR A 232 -2.30 -6.65 15.67
N ALA A 233 -1.44 -7.48 15.09
CA ALA A 233 -0.01 -7.19 14.96
C ALA A 233 0.25 -5.90 14.16
N LEU A 234 -0.53 -5.66 13.09
CA LEU A 234 -0.43 -4.44 12.28
C LEU A 234 -0.86 -3.15 13.03
N GLN A 235 -1.47 -3.27 14.21
CA GLN A 235 -1.79 -2.13 15.10
C GLN A 235 -0.63 -1.75 16.04
N THR A 236 0.57 -2.29 15.80
CA THR A 236 1.75 -2.05 16.63
C THR A 236 2.91 -1.49 15.81
N ALA A 237 3.91 -0.94 16.49
CA ALA A 237 5.12 -0.43 15.84
C ALA A 237 6.03 -1.54 15.28
N ASP A 238 5.95 -2.77 15.82
CA ASP A 238 6.71 -3.94 15.38
C ASP A 238 5.77 -5.15 15.19
N PRO A 239 5.15 -5.28 14.00
CA PRO A 239 4.17 -6.33 13.73
C PRO A 239 4.70 -7.76 13.93
N ALA A 240 5.95 -8.04 13.54
CA ALA A 240 6.51 -9.38 13.66
C ALA A 240 6.69 -9.79 15.13
N LEU A 241 7.21 -8.89 15.97
CA LEU A 241 7.35 -9.12 17.40
C LEU A 241 5.99 -9.28 18.09
N ALA A 242 5.03 -8.41 17.76
CA ALA A 242 3.68 -8.49 18.31
C ALA A 242 3.00 -9.82 17.95
N LEU A 243 3.11 -10.24 16.68
CA LEU A 243 2.58 -11.52 16.22
C LEU A 243 3.17 -12.70 16.99
N MET A 244 4.50 -12.76 17.14
CA MET A 244 5.17 -13.83 17.88
C MET A 244 4.75 -13.89 19.34
N ARG A 245 4.65 -12.75 20.02
CA ARG A 245 4.14 -12.69 21.40
C ARG A 245 2.73 -13.26 21.47
N MET A 246 1.85 -12.84 20.55
CA MET A 246 0.48 -13.33 20.55
C MET A 246 0.39 -14.85 20.32
N LEU A 247 1.14 -15.37 19.36
CA LEU A 247 1.16 -16.81 19.05
C LEU A 247 1.78 -17.65 20.18
N ARG A 248 2.72 -17.10 20.97
CA ARG A 248 3.26 -17.78 22.17
C ARG A 248 2.30 -17.80 23.35
N GLU A 249 1.52 -16.73 23.52
CA GLU A 249 0.57 -16.63 24.64
C GLU A 249 -0.70 -17.44 24.38
N MET A 250 -1.17 -17.51 23.13
CA MET A 250 -2.44 -18.13 22.75
C MET A 250 -2.65 -19.60 23.21
N PRO A 251 -1.62 -20.49 23.22
CA PRO A 251 -1.76 -21.86 23.73
C PRO A 251 -2.13 -21.93 25.23
N SER A 252 -1.78 -20.92 26.02
CA SER A 252 -2.12 -20.85 27.45
C SER A 252 -3.59 -20.53 27.72
N MET A 253 -4.37 -20.20 26.68
CA MET A 253 -5.76 -19.77 26.77
C MET A 253 -6.73 -20.84 26.26
N PRO A 254 -7.94 -20.95 26.85
CA PRO A 254 -9.01 -21.77 26.30
C PRO A 254 -9.35 -21.34 24.86
N PRO A 255 -9.55 -22.28 23.91
CA PRO A 255 -9.85 -21.95 22.50
C PRO A 255 -10.99 -20.95 22.32
N ALA A 256 -12.06 -21.07 23.10
CA ALA A 256 -13.23 -20.19 23.05
C ALA A 256 -12.94 -18.73 23.48
N ALA A 257 -11.86 -18.49 24.23
CA ALA A 257 -11.49 -17.15 24.71
C ALA A 257 -10.54 -16.40 23.76
N ARG A 258 -9.89 -17.11 22.83
CA ARG A 258 -8.81 -16.56 21.99
C ARG A 258 -9.24 -15.38 21.12
N MET A 259 -10.42 -15.46 20.49
CA MET A 259 -10.93 -14.36 19.65
C MET A 259 -11.21 -13.10 20.48
N ALA A 260 -11.93 -13.25 21.60
CA ALA A 260 -12.25 -12.12 22.48
C ALA A 260 -10.99 -11.47 23.05
N TRP A 261 -9.95 -12.26 23.36
CA TRP A 261 -8.65 -11.74 23.76
C TRP A 261 -7.95 -10.97 22.63
N LEU A 262 -7.91 -11.50 21.40
CA LEU A 262 -7.35 -10.78 20.24
C LEU A 262 -8.08 -9.46 19.97
N GLU A 263 -9.41 -9.44 20.08
CA GLU A 263 -10.21 -8.23 19.96
C GLU A 263 -9.83 -7.20 21.04
N ALA A 264 -9.72 -7.64 22.30
CA ALA A 264 -9.32 -6.78 23.40
C ALA A 264 -7.90 -6.23 23.20
N SER A 265 -6.95 -7.06 22.75
CA SER A 265 -5.58 -6.66 22.46
C SER A 265 -5.49 -5.65 21.31
N ALA A 266 -6.28 -5.82 20.24
CA ALA A 266 -6.34 -4.85 19.14
C ALA A 266 -6.88 -3.49 19.60
N LYS A 267 -7.95 -3.51 20.40
CA LYS A 267 -8.56 -2.30 20.99
C LYS A 267 -7.59 -1.59 21.92
N ALA A 268 -6.95 -2.34 22.84
CA ALA A 268 -5.96 -1.82 23.75
C ALA A 268 -4.81 -1.16 23.01
N SER A 269 -4.24 -1.83 21.99
CA SER A 269 -3.16 -1.28 21.18
C SER A 269 -3.55 0.06 20.53
N LEU A 270 -4.74 0.13 19.91
CA LEU A 270 -5.23 1.37 19.29
C LEU A 270 -5.47 2.49 20.30
N CYS A 271 -5.90 2.17 21.53
CA CYS A 271 -6.05 3.14 22.61
C CYS A 271 -4.69 3.65 23.09
N ASP A 272 -3.72 2.75 23.30
CA ASP A 272 -2.37 3.09 23.78
C ASP A 272 -1.64 4.00 22.78
N TYR A 273 -1.85 3.79 21.47
CA TYR A 273 -1.27 4.59 20.41
C TYR A 273 -2.09 5.82 20.00
N GLU A 274 -3.26 6.08 20.59
CA GLU A 274 -4.14 7.19 20.19
C GLU A 274 -3.45 8.56 20.18
N PRO A 275 -2.70 8.97 21.23
CA PRO A 275 -1.99 10.25 21.22
C PRO A 275 -0.98 10.36 20.07
N LEU A 276 -0.30 9.24 19.77
CA LEU A 276 0.71 9.17 18.72
C LEU A 276 0.08 9.19 17.33
N ILE A 277 -1.05 8.50 17.14
CA ILE A 277 -1.84 8.55 15.91
C ILE A 277 -2.26 9.99 15.61
N ALA A 278 -2.83 10.68 16.60
CA ALA A 278 -3.25 12.08 16.46
C ALA A 278 -2.08 13.01 16.11
N ASP A 279 -0.94 12.86 16.81
CA ASP A 279 0.27 13.64 16.56
C ASP A 279 0.83 13.41 15.14
N VAL A 280 0.90 12.16 14.68
CA VAL A 280 1.37 11.82 13.32
C VAL A 280 0.44 12.40 12.26
N ILE A 281 -0.88 12.29 12.44
CA ILE A 281 -1.86 12.87 11.51
C ILE A 281 -1.68 14.39 11.44
N GLN A 282 -1.63 15.06 12.60
CA GLN A 282 -1.46 16.50 12.67
C GLN A 282 -0.14 16.94 12.00
N LYS A 283 0.99 16.32 12.36
CA LYS A 283 2.31 16.62 11.78
C LYS A 283 2.36 16.37 10.27
N THR A 284 1.62 15.38 9.77
CA THR A 284 1.54 15.12 8.33
C THR A 284 0.71 16.20 7.63
N ALA A 285 -0.42 16.62 8.24
CA ALA A 285 -1.29 17.65 7.69
C ALA A 285 -0.62 19.02 7.59
N VAL A 286 0.21 19.42 8.59
CA VAL A 286 0.88 20.74 8.56
C VAL A 286 1.91 20.90 7.44
N LEU A 287 2.36 19.79 6.83
CA LEU A 287 3.25 19.83 5.65
C LEU A 287 2.55 20.39 4.40
N PHE A 288 1.22 20.53 4.45
CA PHE A 288 0.37 21.15 3.43
C PHE A 288 -0.36 22.38 3.98
N PRO A 289 0.37 23.50 4.20
CA PRO A 289 -0.20 24.69 4.82
C PRO A 289 -1.14 25.48 3.88
N VAL A 290 -1.03 25.26 2.56
CA VAL A 290 -1.86 25.93 1.55
C VAL A 290 -3.06 25.06 1.19
N GLU A 291 -4.23 25.68 1.07
CA GLU A 291 -5.43 25.04 0.51
C GLU A 291 -5.34 24.98 -1.02
N GLU A 292 -4.53 24.06 -1.50
CA GLU A 292 -4.44 23.69 -2.92
C GLU A 292 -4.88 22.22 -3.11
N PRO A 293 -5.24 21.79 -4.33
CA PRO A 293 -5.85 20.48 -4.56
C PRO A 293 -5.11 19.30 -3.91
N MET A 294 -3.77 19.23 -4.01
CA MET A 294 -2.98 18.15 -3.40
C MET A 294 -3.02 18.20 -1.86
N GLY A 295 -2.94 19.38 -1.25
CA GLY A 295 -3.11 19.58 0.18
C GLY A 295 -4.51 19.20 0.68
N ILE A 296 -5.57 19.51 -0.08
CA ILE A 296 -6.95 19.08 0.19
C ILE A 296 -7.03 17.55 0.16
N ALA A 297 -6.51 16.92 -0.89
CA ALA A 297 -6.54 15.46 -1.05
C ALA A 297 -5.80 14.72 0.07
N VAL A 298 -4.65 15.24 0.52
CA VAL A 298 -3.90 14.65 1.65
C VAL A 298 -4.68 14.78 2.95
N LYS A 299 -5.31 15.93 3.22
CA LYS A 299 -6.10 16.14 4.45
C LYS A 299 -7.33 15.23 4.48
N GLU A 300 -8.06 15.13 3.37
CA GLU A 300 -9.20 14.19 3.28
C GLU A 300 -8.77 12.72 3.46
N LEU A 301 -7.61 12.33 2.92
CA LEU A 301 -7.07 11.00 3.13
C LEU A 301 -6.68 10.76 4.60
N LEU A 302 -6.11 11.76 5.28
CA LEU A 302 -5.81 11.67 6.71
C LEU A 302 -7.09 11.57 7.56
N ASP A 303 -8.14 12.30 7.20
CA ASP A 303 -9.46 12.22 7.85
C ASP A 303 -10.08 10.84 7.63
N LEU A 304 -9.95 10.25 6.44
CA LEU A 304 -10.34 8.88 6.15
C LEU A 304 -9.56 7.89 7.04
N ILE A 305 -8.23 8.00 7.10
CA ILE A 305 -7.39 7.12 7.93
C ILE A 305 -7.81 7.21 9.40
N SER A 306 -7.98 8.44 9.92
CA SER A 306 -8.45 8.70 11.28
C SER A 306 -9.79 8.01 11.55
N SER A 307 -10.76 8.21 10.66
CA SER A 307 -12.09 7.61 10.77
C SER A 307 -12.05 6.09 10.75
N LYS A 308 -11.18 5.48 9.92
CA LYS A 308 -11.03 4.02 9.87
C LYS A 308 -10.30 3.44 11.08
N MET A 309 -9.36 4.16 11.66
CA MET A 309 -8.75 3.76 12.94
C MET A 309 -9.77 3.78 14.09
N VAL A 310 -10.65 4.80 14.12
CA VAL A 310 -11.78 4.85 15.07
C VAL A 310 -12.72 3.67 14.85
N LEU A 311 -13.09 3.38 13.60
CA LEU A 311 -13.92 2.21 13.28
C LEU A 311 -13.27 0.91 13.79
N ARG A 312 -11.97 0.70 13.53
CA ARG A 312 -11.24 -0.51 13.95
C ARG A 312 -11.16 -0.63 15.47
N ARG A 313 -11.22 0.47 16.22
CA ARG A 313 -11.33 0.43 17.69
C ARG A 313 -12.67 -0.14 18.18
N HIS A 314 -13.73 0.00 17.39
CA HIS A 314 -15.05 -0.56 17.73
C HIS A 314 -15.18 -2.00 17.22
N VAL A 315 -14.78 -2.21 15.97
CA VAL A 315 -14.85 -3.50 15.26
C VAL A 315 -13.46 -3.82 14.67
N PRO A 316 -12.54 -4.43 15.44
CA PRO A 316 -11.15 -4.64 15.01
C PRO A 316 -10.98 -5.47 13.74
N PHE A 317 -11.90 -6.41 13.53
CA PHE A 317 -11.87 -7.39 12.45
C PHE A 317 -13.13 -7.27 11.59
N PHE A 318 -13.49 -6.05 11.19
CA PHE A 318 -14.70 -5.80 10.39
C PHE A 318 -14.72 -6.60 9.08
N GLU A 319 -13.56 -6.95 8.53
CA GLU A 319 -13.42 -7.82 7.35
C GLU A 319 -14.00 -9.22 7.63
N LEU A 320 -13.70 -9.79 8.81
CA LEU A 320 -14.24 -11.09 9.22
C LEU A 320 -15.74 -11.03 9.49
N THR A 321 -16.24 -9.91 10.04
CA THR A 321 -17.68 -9.69 10.26
C THR A 321 -18.42 -9.64 8.92
N ALA A 322 -17.96 -8.81 7.99
CA ALA A 322 -18.57 -8.66 6.67
C ALA A 322 -18.57 -9.99 5.89
N LEU A 323 -17.48 -10.77 5.95
CA LEU A 323 -17.43 -12.10 5.32
C LEU A 323 -18.40 -13.12 5.95
N LYS A 324 -18.74 -12.98 7.24
CA LYS A 324 -19.77 -13.83 7.88
C LYS A 324 -21.16 -13.45 7.36
N GLU A 325 -21.43 -12.16 7.20
CA GLU A 325 -22.69 -11.64 6.65
C GLU A 325 -22.87 -12.09 5.19
N LEU A 326 -21.83 -11.95 4.37
CA LEU A 326 -21.80 -12.45 2.99
C LEU A 326 -22.12 -13.94 2.91
N LYS A 327 -21.52 -14.76 3.79
CA LYS A 327 -21.80 -16.21 3.83
C LYS A 327 -23.24 -16.53 4.23
N ALA A 328 -23.85 -15.69 5.07
CA ALA A 328 -25.22 -15.88 5.56
C ALA A 328 -26.29 -15.43 4.56
N ALA A 329 -25.94 -14.61 3.57
CA ALA A 329 -26.89 -14.10 2.58
C ALA A 329 -27.49 -15.22 1.72
N ALA A 330 -28.81 -15.10 1.48
CA ALA A 330 -29.65 -16.17 0.95
C ALA A 330 -29.48 -16.43 -0.57
N CYS A 331 -29.16 -15.41 -1.36
CA CYS A 331 -28.98 -15.51 -2.81
C CYS A 331 -27.71 -14.79 -3.29
N GLU A 332 -27.31 -15.05 -4.53
CA GLU A 332 -26.09 -14.53 -5.13
C GLU A 332 -26.13 -13.00 -5.34
N ASP A 333 -27.23 -12.46 -5.86
CA ASP A 333 -27.39 -11.01 -6.07
C ASP A 333 -27.20 -10.23 -4.77
N HIS A 334 -27.84 -10.68 -3.68
CA HIS A 334 -27.68 -10.06 -2.37
C HIS A 334 -26.22 -10.13 -1.86
N ARG A 335 -25.46 -11.17 -2.24
CA ARG A 335 -24.02 -11.24 -1.88
C ARG A 335 -23.18 -10.24 -2.69
N ALA A 336 -23.49 -10.06 -3.97
CA ALA A 336 -22.83 -9.06 -4.80
C ALA A 336 -23.10 -7.64 -4.26
N ASP A 337 -24.35 -7.33 -3.90
CA ASP A 337 -24.73 -6.05 -3.29
C ASP A 337 -24.00 -5.81 -1.95
N LEU A 338 -23.94 -6.83 -1.08
CA LEU A 338 -23.20 -6.75 0.19
C LEU A 338 -21.70 -6.55 -0.03
N LEU A 339 -21.12 -7.19 -1.05
CA LEU A 339 -19.70 -7.03 -1.40
C LEU A 339 -19.45 -5.60 -1.89
N GLU A 340 -20.31 -5.07 -2.77
CA GLU A 340 -20.22 -3.69 -3.24
C GLU A 340 -20.30 -2.70 -2.07
N MET A 341 -21.29 -2.87 -1.19
CA MET A 341 -21.45 -2.04 0.01
C MET A 341 -20.23 -2.13 0.92
N MET A 342 -19.68 -3.33 1.15
CA MET A 342 -18.46 -3.50 1.95
C MET A 342 -17.25 -2.79 1.34
N LEU A 343 -17.02 -2.98 0.03
CA LEU A 343 -15.94 -2.30 -0.70
C LEU A 343 -16.11 -0.79 -0.57
N ALA A 344 -17.34 -0.30 -0.74
CA ALA A 344 -17.61 1.12 -0.72
C ALA A 344 -17.58 1.73 0.69
N GLU A 345 -18.04 1.02 1.71
CA GLU A 345 -18.06 1.49 3.09
C GLU A 345 -16.65 1.62 3.67
N TYR A 346 -15.80 0.60 3.48
CA TYR A 346 -14.51 0.55 4.16
C TYR A 346 -13.35 1.21 3.41
N SER A 347 -13.61 1.83 2.24
CA SER A 347 -12.52 2.41 1.45
C SER A 347 -13.00 3.40 0.39
N CYS A 348 -12.05 4.16 -0.18
CA CYS A 348 -12.22 4.83 -1.47
C CYS A 348 -11.08 4.43 -2.44
N PRO A 349 -11.05 3.18 -2.96
CA PRO A 349 -9.94 2.70 -3.76
C PRO A 349 -10.02 3.37 -5.12
N ARG A 350 -8.86 3.81 -5.59
CA ARG A 350 -8.72 4.29 -6.95
C ARG A 350 -8.18 3.15 -7.80
N ILE A 351 -8.89 2.83 -8.86
CA ILE A 351 -8.62 1.67 -9.71
C ILE A 351 -8.10 2.16 -11.06
N LEU A 352 -6.86 1.83 -11.39
CA LEU A 352 -6.31 1.99 -12.73
C LEU A 352 -6.63 0.74 -13.55
N ALA A 353 -7.59 0.85 -14.46
CA ALA A 353 -8.00 -0.20 -15.38
C ALA A 353 -7.23 -0.08 -16.69
N GLU A 354 -6.38 -1.07 -16.96
CA GLU A 354 -5.68 -1.17 -18.25
C GLU A 354 -6.61 -1.66 -19.36
N ARG A 355 -6.38 -1.26 -20.61
CA ARG A 355 -7.03 -1.86 -21.80
C ARG A 355 -6.05 -2.65 -22.67
N GLU A 356 -6.54 -3.54 -23.52
CA GLU A 356 -5.68 -4.35 -24.41
C GLU A 356 -4.81 -3.46 -25.30
N ARG A 357 -3.51 -3.78 -25.40
CA ARG A 357 -2.51 -2.96 -26.10
C ARG A 357 -2.52 -3.27 -27.60
N ALA A 358 -3.31 -2.53 -28.37
CA ALA A 358 -3.21 -2.54 -29.83
C ALA A 358 -2.31 -1.39 -30.36
N GLU A 359 -2.40 -0.19 -29.78
CA GLU A 359 -1.66 1.02 -30.22
C GLU A 359 -1.35 1.99 -29.05
N ASP A 360 -0.50 2.99 -29.29
CA ASP A 360 -0.20 4.10 -28.36
C ASP A 360 -1.35 5.12 -28.31
N THR A 361 -2.52 4.69 -27.84
CA THR A 361 -3.75 5.49 -27.81
C THR A 361 -3.83 6.35 -26.54
N ILE A 362 -4.29 7.60 -26.69
CA ILE A 362 -4.51 8.54 -25.59
C ILE A 362 -5.76 8.15 -24.79
N GLY A 363 -5.74 8.30 -23.47
CA GLY A 363 -6.91 8.01 -22.61
C GLY A 363 -7.36 6.54 -22.69
N LYS A 364 -6.42 5.65 -22.99
CA LYS A 364 -6.69 4.24 -23.21
C LYS A 364 -7.00 3.53 -21.91
N ASP A 365 -6.16 3.76 -20.90
CA ASP A 365 -6.41 3.26 -19.56
C ASP A 365 -7.32 4.25 -18.82
N ARG A 366 -8.05 3.78 -17.82
CA ARG A 366 -9.01 4.61 -17.07
C ARG A 366 -8.73 4.54 -15.58
N ILE A 367 -8.90 5.66 -14.88
CA ILE A 367 -8.80 5.72 -13.41
C ILE A 367 -10.20 5.95 -12.87
N TYR A 368 -10.70 5.00 -12.10
CA TYR A 368 -12.00 5.08 -11.44
C TYR A 368 -11.82 5.29 -9.94
N GLY A 369 -12.73 6.03 -9.32
CA GLY A 369 -12.87 6.11 -7.87
C GLY A 369 -14.12 5.35 -7.44
N PHE A 370 -13.96 4.42 -6.51
CA PHE A 370 -15.08 3.71 -5.88
C PHE A 370 -15.12 4.07 -4.40
N GLY A 371 -16.30 4.10 -3.76
CA GLY A 371 -16.44 4.19 -2.30
C GLY A 371 -17.06 5.46 -1.71
N TRP A 372 -17.29 5.43 -0.40
CA TRP A 372 -18.00 6.44 0.38
C TRP A 372 -17.11 7.14 1.44
N PRO A 373 -17.21 8.47 1.59
CA PRO A 373 -17.90 9.40 0.69
C PRO A 373 -17.18 9.51 -0.66
N SER A 374 -17.89 9.94 -1.70
CA SER A 374 -17.26 10.29 -2.97
C SER A 374 -16.27 11.44 -2.76
N MET A 375 -15.04 11.27 -3.24
CA MET A 375 -14.05 12.35 -3.23
C MET A 375 -14.50 13.48 -4.16
N SER A 376 -14.29 14.74 -3.77
CA SER A 376 -14.56 15.88 -4.64
C SER A 376 -13.66 15.83 -5.89
N GLU A 377 -14.07 16.47 -7.00
CA GLU A 377 -13.21 16.57 -8.19
C GLU A 377 -11.84 17.19 -7.88
N ALA A 378 -11.81 18.20 -6.99
CA ALA A 378 -10.57 18.83 -6.54
C ALA A 378 -9.68 17.84 -5.79
N SER A 379 -10.27 16.99 -4.95
CA SER A 379 -9.56 15.98 -4.18
C SER A 379 -9.07 14.83 -5.06
N LEU A 380 -9.85 14.42 -6.07
CA LEU A 380 -9.41 13.45 -7.08
C LEU A 380 -8.19 13.99 -7.83
N PHE A 381 -8.30 15.21 -8.38
CA PHE A 381 -7.21 15.90 -9.06
C PHE A 381 -5.97 16.03 -8.17
N GLY A 382 -6.16 16.47 -6.93
CA GLY A 382 -5.11 16.59 -5.93
C GLY A 382 -4.43 15.28 -5.59
N ALA A 383 -5.19 14.18 -5.53
CA ALA A 383 -4.63 12.87 -5.27
C ALA A 383 -3.80 12.37 -6.47
N GLN A 384 -4.14 12.72 -7.71
CA GLN A 384 -3.29 12.45 -8.88
C GLN A 384 -2.06 13.38 -8.93
N MET A 385 -2.17 14.62 -8.46
CA MET A 385 -1.01 15.50 -8.26
C MET A 385 -0.02 14.89 -7.27
N LEU A 386 -0.50 14.42 -6.12
CA LEU A 386 0.32 13.76 -5.11
C LEU A 386 1.09 12.59 -5.71
N HIS A 387 0.47 11.80 -6.58
CA HIS A 387 1.14 10.69 -7.25
C HIS A 387 2.23 11.13 -8.20
N GLY A 388 1.98 12.18 -8.99
CA GLY A 388 3.02 12.78 -9.82
C GLY A 388 4.22 13.24 -9.00
N ALA A 389 3.95 13.86 -7.84
CA ALA A 389 4.96 14.31 -6.90
C ALA A 389 5.75 13.15 -6.27
N LEU A 390 5.07 12.11 -5.76
CA LEU A 390 5.69 10.94 -5.14
C LEU A 390 6.46 10.09 -6.15
N HIS A 391 5.94 9.94 -7.36
CA HIS A 391 6.66 9.33 -8.47
C HIS A 391 7.97 10.09 -8.75
N TYR A 392 7.90 11.42 -8.89
CA TYR A 392 9.08 12.25 -9.15
C TYR A 392 10.11 12.17 -8.03
N LEU A 393 9.67 12.17 -6.76
CA LEU A 393 10.52 11.90 -5.61
C LEU A 393 11.21 10.53 -5.72
N SER A 394 10.46 9.47 -6.07
CA SER A 394 11.01 8.11 -6.13
C SER A 394 12.11 7.95 -7.17
N LEU A 395 12.08 8.74 -8.25
CA LEU A 395 13.12 8.76 -9.28
C LEU A 395 14.46 9.33 -8.79
N HIS A 396 14.43 10.11 -7.72
CA HIS A 396 15.62 10.71 -7.12
C HIS A 396 16.12 9.97 -5.89
N LEU A 397 15.47 8.90 -5.44
CA LEU A 397 15.91 8.16 -4.26
C LEU A 397 16.94 7.09 -4.60
N ASN A 398 18.00 7.03 -3.79
CA ASN A 398 18.94 5.91 -3.69
C ASN A 398 19.28 5.63 -2.21
N ASP A 399 20.19 4.68 -1.97
CA ASP A 399 20.63 4.26 -0.63
C ASP A 399 21.28 5.38 0.20
N GLU A 400 21.77 6.43 -0.46
CA GLU A 400 22.40 7.60 0.16
C GLU A 400 21.45 8.81 0.28
N GLY A 401 20.21 8.69 -0.21
CA GLY A 401 19.20 9.74 -0.16
C GLY A 401 18.83 10.27 -1.55
N PHE A 402 18.69 11.60 -1.68
CA PHE A 402 18.25 12.23 -2.92
C PHE A 402 19.41 12.56 -3.88
N VAL A 403 19.26 12.18 -5.14
CA VAL A 403 20.17 12.57 -6.24
C VAL A 403 19.66 13.79 -7.01
N ALA A 404 20.52 14.39 -7.82
CA ALA A 404 20.14 15.43 -8.76
C ALA A 404 19.41 14.85 -9.99
N THR A 405 18.63 15.68 -10.70
CA THR A 405 17.81 15.24 -11.84
C THR A 405 18.64 14.69 -13.01
N ASP A 406 19.84 15.23 -13.24
CA ASP A 406 20.79 14.74 -14.25
C ASP A 406 21.52 13.45 -13.84
N GLN A 407 21.42 13.06 -12.57
CA GLN A 407 22.04 11.85 -11.99
C GLN A 407 21.05 10.69 -11.81
N MET A 408 19.80 10.83 -12.26
CA MET A 408 18.79 9.77 -12.16
C MET A 408 19.19 8.50 -12.92
N THR A 409 19.36 7.40 -12.18
CA THR A 409 19.72 6.08 -12.74
C THR A 409 18.53 5.21 -13.12
N ALA A 410 17.30 5.64 -12.81
CA ALA A 410 16.08 4.88 -13.13
C ALA A 410 15.99 4.54 -14.63
N GLY A 411 15.58 3.30 -14.94
CA GLY A 411 15.36 2.84 -16.32
C GLY A 411 14.16 3.53 -17.00
N GLY A 412 14.05 3.37 -18.32
CA GLY A 412 13.04 4.05 -19.14
C GLY A 412 11.59 3.80 -18.70
N GLU A 413 11.24 2.56 -18.36
CA GLU A 413 9.89 2.24 -17.87
C GLU A 413 9.56 2.94 -16.54
N ARG A 414 10.54 3.02 -15.62
CA ARG A 414 10.35 3.73 -14.34
C ARG A 414 10.25 5.24 -14.53
N LYS A 415 10.91 5.81 -15.55
CA LYS A 415 10.88 7.27 -15.82
C LYS A 415 9.57 7.73 -16.47
N ARG A 416 8.81 6.83 -17.09
CA ARG A 416 7.55 7.14 -17.77
C ARG A 416 6.54 7.75 -16.79
N CYS A 417 5.75 8.72 -17.28
CA CYS A 417 4.63 9.26 -16.51
C CYS A 417 3.72 8.12 -16.02
N PRO A 418 3.37 8.04 -14.71
CA PRO A 418 2.50 6.99 -14.19
C PRO A 418 1.08 7.04 -14.77
N PHE A 419 0.71 8.15 -15.40
CA PHE A 419 -0.58 8.36 -16.07
C PHE A 419 -0.48 8.27 -17.59
N TYR A 420 0.65 7.85 -18.15
CA TYR A 420 0.93 7.96 -19.59
C TYR A 420 -0.19 7.40 -20.47
N ASP A 421 -0.72 6.24 -20.11
CA ASP A 421 -1.75 5.53 -20.86
C ASP A 421 -3.19 5.99 -20.48
N ALA A 422 -3.36 6.64 -19.31
CA ALA A 422 -4.66 7.12 -18.81
C ALA A 422 -4.89 8.63 -19.01
N CYS A 423 -3.85 9.38 -19.35
CA CYS A 423 -3.90 10.83 -19.44
C CYS A 423 -4.57 11.28 -20.73
N GLU A 424 -5.56 12.16 -20.62
CA GLU A 424 -6.29 12.76 -21.75
C GLU A 424 -5.84 14.19 -22.08
N TYR A 425 -4.96 14.77 -21.25
CA TYR A 425 -4.48 16.15 -21.44
C TYR A 425 -3.67 16.33 -22.73
N ASP A 426 -3.78 17.50 -23.35
CA ASP A 426 -3.17 17.79 -24.66
C ASP A 426 -1.65 17.59 -24.70
N LEU A 427 -0.95 17.81 -23.58
CA LEU A 427 0.50 17.56 -23.50
C LEU A 427 0.88 16.11 -23.86
N ARG A 428 0.04 15.13 -23.51
CA ARG A 428 0.25 13.72 -23.88
C ARG A 428 0.12 13.50 -25.38
N ARG A 429 -0.73 14.29 -26.05
CA ARG A 429 -0.93 14.27 -27.51
C ARG A 429 0.20 14.95 -28.25
N THR A 430 0.60 16.13 -27.79
CA THR A 430 1.56 16.99 -28.49
C THR A 430 3.01 16.65 -28.17
N GLN A 431 3.31 16.09 -26.99
CA GLN A 431 4.66 15.73 -26.56
C GLN A 431 4.74 14.34 -25.90
N PRO A 432 4.37 13.25 -26.60
CA PRO A 432 4.38 11.89 -26.04
C PRO A 432 5.76 11.45 -25.55
N THR A 433 6.83 11.77 -26.29
CA THR A 433 8.21 11.44 -25.89
C THR A 433 8.62 12.11 -24.58
N LEU A 434 8.14 13.33 -24.32
CA LEU A 434 8.36 14.02 -23.04
C LEU A 434 7.71 13.23 -21.91
N CYS A 435 6.43 12.88 -22.06
CA CYS A 435 5.69 12.10 -21.07
C CYS A 435 6.27 10.69 -20.85
N ALA A 436 6.87 10.08 -21.88
CA ALA A 436 7.43 8.74 -21.84
C ALA A 436 8.79 8.64 -21.14
N HIS A 437 9.61 9.70 -21.17
CA HIS A 437 11.02 9.61 -20.76
C HIS A 437 11.47 10.67 -19.76
N ARG A 438 10.80 11.82 -19.72
CA ARG A 438 11.20 12.99 -18.93
C ARG A 438 9.97 13.85 -18.56
N PRO A 439 8.93 13.27 -17.95
CA PRO A 439 7.66 13.95 -17.70
C PRO A 439 7.79 15.19 -16.80
N TRP A 440 8.87 15.30 -16.01
CA TRP A 440 9.17 16.48 -15.20
C TRP A 440 9.59 17.71 -16.02
N ASP A 441 10.13 17.54 -17.23
CA ASP A 441 10.46 18.65 -18.13
C ASP A 441 9.21 19.35 -18.68
N SER A 442 8.01 18.80 -18.40
CA SER A 442 6.72 19.44 -18.71
C SER A 442 6.59 20.83 -18.10
N LEU A 443 7.31 21.15 -17.01
CA LEU A 443 7.32 22.49 -16.43
C LEU A 443 7.87 23.56 -17.37
N ALA A 444 8.77 23.20 -18.30
CA ALA A 444 9.37 24.12 -19.25
C ALA A 444 8.48 24.39 -20.47
N VAL A 445 7.43 23.59 -20.69
CA VAL A 445 6.49 23.77 -21.79
C VAL A 445 5.52 24.92 -21.45
N PRO A 446 5.42 25.99 -22.25
CA PRO A 446 4.43 27.04 -22.01
C PRO A 446 3.01 26.47 -22.05
N THR A 447 2.24 26.64 -20.97
CA THR A 447 0.83 26.23 -20.88
C THR A 447 0.11 27.14 -19.89
N ASP A 448 -1.20 27.32 -20.02
CA ASP A 448 -1.99 27.98 -18.97
C ASP A 448 -1.86 27.19 -17.66
N PRO A 449 -1.45 27.81 -16.54
CA PRO A 449 -1.48 27.19 -15.21
C PRO A 449 -2.75 26.39 -14.88
N ARG A 450 -3.90 26.78 -15.42
CA ARG A 450 -5.21 26.14 -15.23
C ARG A 450 -5.43 24.89 -16.10
N GLU A 451 -4.59 24.69 -17.11
CA GLU A 451 -4.62 23.56 -18.04
C GLU A 451 -3.50 22.54 -17.75
N ALA A 452 -2.85 22.65 -16.58
CA ALA A 452 -1.77 21.75 -16.20
C ALA A 452 -2.28 20.32 -15.98
N CYS A 453 -1.66 19.34 -16.66
CA CYS A 453 -1.94 17.92 -16.40
C CYS A 453 -1.49 17.51 -14.99
N TRP A 454 -2.05 16.40 -14.49
CA TRP A 454 -1.81 15.90 -13.12
C TRP A 454 -0.33 15.83 -12.72
N TYR A 455 0.50 15.23 -13.58
CA TYR A 455 1.93 15.04 -13.28
C TYR A 455 2.65 16.39 -13.16
N ARG A 456 2.41 17.29 -14.12
CA ARG A 456 3.00 18.63 -14.14
C ARG A 456 2.59 19.42 -12.90
N ALA A 457 1.31 19.38 -12.54
CA ALA A 457 0.78 20.04 -11.36
C ALA A 457 1.43 19.48 -10.07
N GLY A 458 1.61 18.16 -9.97
CA GLY A 458 2.31 17.52 -8.85
C GLY A 458 3.77 17.94 -8.71
N VAL A 459 4.55 17.92 -9.80
CA VAL A 459 5.94 18.39 -9.78
C VAL A 459 6.01 19.87 -9.41
N ARG A 460 5.10 20.70 -9.94
CA ARG A 460 5.00 22.13 -9.61
C ARG A 460 4.71 22.34 -8.12
N ALA A 461 3.78 21.59 -7.55
CA ALA A 461 3.38 21.69 -6.16
C ALA A 461 4.46 21.19 -5.18
N THR A 462 5.38 20.35 -5.65
CA THR A 462 6.55 19.91 -4.87
C THR A 462 7.57 21.04 -4.67
N ARG A 463 7.58 22.08 -5.51
CA ARG A 463 8.51 23.21 -5.31
C ARG A 463 8.28 23.87 -3.93
N PRO A 464 9.33 24.42 -3.30
CA PRO A 464 9.15 25.18 -2.06
C PRO A 464 8.23 26.40 -2.31
N PRO A 465 7.45 26.84 -1.30
CA PRO A 465 6.66 28.06 -1.41
C PRO A 465 7.60 29.23 -1.74
N GLN A 466 7.19 30.12 -2.66
CA GLN A 466 8.06 31.22 -3.11
C GLN A 466 8.44 32.20 -1.99
N HIS A 467 7.71 32.20 -0.87
CA HIS A 467 8.01 33.02 0.31
C HIS A 467 9.31 32.62 1.06
N ASP A 468 9.77 31.37 0.97
CA ASP A 468 10.96 30.91 1.71
C ASP A 468 12.30 31.31 1.07
N LEU A 469 12.29 31.86 -0.16
CA LEU A 469 13.51 32.27 -0.86
C LEU A 469 13.93 33.72 -0.55
N ASP A 470 13.03 34.54 -0.04
CA ASP A 470 13.31 35.95 0.30
C ASP A 470 13.79 36.13 1.74
N GLU A 471 13.60 35.14 2.63
CA GLU A 471 14.12 35.17 4.01
C GLU A 471 15.48 34.44 4.18
N LEU A 472 15.99 33.81 3.12
CA LEU A 472 17.29 33.12 3.08
C LEU A 472 18.32 33.79 2.14
N ARG A 473 18.03 35.01 1.67
CA ARG A 473 18.96 35.90 0.94
C ARG A 473 19.18 37.17 1.74
#